data_AF-A0A3M0MUD8-F1
#
_entry.id   AF-A0A3M0MUD8-F1
#
_cell.length_a   1.000
_cell.length_b   1.000
_cell.length_c   1.000
_cell.angle_alpha   90.00
_cell.angle_beta   90.00
_cell.angle_gamma   90.00
#
_symmetry.space_group_name_H-M   'P 1'
#
loop_
_entity.id
_entity.type
_entity.pdbx_description
1 polymer ?
#
loop_
_entity_poly.entity_id
_entity_poly.type
_entity_poly.pdbx_seq_one_letter_code
_entity_poly.pdbx_strand_id
1 'polypeptide(L)' 'MKFFKYIIFSIAAIMITGFAAVYIAGYLAPAGVFGSCFEGGCAYGAVFVGFPIVWITLLAIALSGYLLWRPIR' A
#
# COMPACT_ATOMS: atom_id res chain seq x y z
N MET A 1 -10.77 -22.26 13.76
CA MET A 1 -10.79 -20.82 14.14
C MET A 1 -9.51 -20.03 13.82
N LYS A 2 -8.30 -20.63 13.80
CA LYS A 2 -7.06 -19.91 13.45
C LYS A 2 -7.05 -19.37 12.01
N PHE A 3 -7.52 -20.16 11.05
CA PHE A 3 -7.63 -19.78 9.64
C PHE A 3 -8.50 -18.52 9.42
N PHE A 4 -9.65 -18.45 10.08
CA PHE A 4 -10.56 -17.31 10.01
C PHE A 4 -9.91 -16.00 10.49
N LYS A 5 -9.09 -16.06 11.55
CA LYS A 5 -8.33 -14.91 12.05
C LYS A 5 -7.27 -14.43 11.05
N TYR A 6 -6.63 -15.36 10.31
CA TYR A 6 -5.68 -14.99 9.26
C TYR A 6 -6.37 -14.31 8.08
N ILE A 7 -7.53 -14.82 7.63
CA ILE A 7 -8.31 -14.18 6.57
C ILE A 7 -8.71 -12.76 6.95
N ILE A 8 -9.27 -12.57 8.15
CA ILE A 8 -9.68 -11.23 8.62
C ILE A 8 -8.48 -10.29 8.67
N PHE A 9 -7.35 -10.77 9.20
CA PHE A 9 -6.12 -9.97 9.26
C PHE A 9 -5.64 -9.57 7.86
N SER A 10 -5.62 -10.50 6.90
CA SER A 10 -5.21 -10.21 5.53
C SER A 10 -6.14 -9.18 4.87
N ILE A 11 -7.46 -9.31 5.02
CA ILE A 11 -8.42 -8.35 4.47
C ILE A 11 -8.22 -6.97 5.10
N ALA A 12 -8.07 -6.90 6.42
CA ALA A 12 -7.80 -5.65 7.13
C ALA A 12 -6.48 -5.01 6.67
N ALA A 13 -5.41 -5.81 6.53
CA ALA A 13 -4.12 -5.35 6.05
C ALA A 13 -4.21 -4.79 4.62
N ILE A 14 -4.90 -5.48 3.72
CA ILE A 14 -5.13 -5.03 2.33
C ILE A 14 -5.86 -3.69 2.32
N MET A 15 -6.94 -3.54 3.10
CA MET A 15 -7.70 -2.30 3.17
C MET A 15 -6.91 -1.13 3.75
N ILE A 16 -6.24 -1.33 4.90
CA ILE A 16 -5.50 -0.28 5.60
C ILE A 16 -4.33 0.20 4.74
N THR A 17 -3.56 -0.73 4.18
CA THR A 17 -2.41 -0.40 3.33
C THR A 17 -2.84 0.24 2.01
N GLY A 18 -3.98 -0.17 1.45
CA GLY A 18 -4.55 0.44 0.25
C GLY A 18 -4.96 1.88 0.50
N PHE A 19 -5.66 2.13 1.61
CA PHE A 19 -6.04 3.49 1.99
C PHE A 19 -4.80 4.37 2.21
N ALA A 20 -3.82 3.90 3.00
CA ALA A 20 -2.57 4.63 3.23
C ALA A 20 -1.81 4.92 1.92
N ALA A 21 -1.77 3.97 0.99
CA ALA A 21 -1.11 4.14 -0.30
C ALA A 21 -1.76 5.22 -1.16
N VAL A 22 -3.09 5.38 -1.11
CA VAL A 22 -3.78 6.48 -1.81
C VAL A 22 -3.32 7.84 -1.28
N TYR A 23 -3.24 8.03 0.04
CA TYR A 23 -2.77 9.29 0.61
C TYR A 23 -1.32 9.56 0.26
N ILE A 24 -0.44 8.57 0.45
CA ILE A 24 0.99 8.73 0.20
C ILE A 24 1.26 9.00 -1.29
N ALA A 25 0.63 8.24 -2.19
CA ALA A 25 0.77 8.48 -3.63
C ALA A 25 0.21 9.85 -4.03
N GLY A 26 -0.88 10.30 -3.43
CA GLY A 26 -1.46 11.62 -3.64
C GLY A 26 -0.55 12.78 -3.21
N TYR A 27 0.24 12.60 -2.16
CA TYR A 27 1.25 13.59 -1.73
C TYR A 27 2.54 13.53 -2.56
N LEU A 28 2.97 12.35 -2.99
CA LEU A 28 4.20 12.17 -3.77
C LEU A 28 4.03 12.54 -5.26
N ALA A 29 2.83 12.40 -5.81
CA ALA A 29 2.54 12.73 -7.19
C ALA A 29 2.78 14.21 -7.56
N PRO A 30 2.29 15.22 -6.82
CA PRO A 30 2.59 16.63 -7.10
C PRO A 30 4.07 16.99 -6.88
N ALA A 31 4.82 16.18 -6.12
CA ALA A 31 6.27 16.34 -5.97
C ALA A 31 7.07 15.79 -7.17
N GLY A 32 6.42 15.26 -8.21
CA GLY A 32 7.08 14.73 -9.41
C GLY A 32 7.81 13.41 -9.21
N VAL A 33 7.58 12.73 -8.07
CA VAL A 33 8.27 11.48 -7.69
C VAL A 33 8.01 10.34 -8.67
N PHE A 34 6.84 10.34 -9.32
CA PHE A 34 6.43 9.30 -10.28
C PHE A 34 6.59 9.72 -11.74
N GLY A 35 7.37 10.78 -12.01
CA GLY A 35 7.62 11.31 -13.35
C GLY A 35 6.84 12.59 -13.65
N SER A 36 6.69 12.90 -14.94
CA SER A 36 6.05 14.14 -15.39
C SER A 36 4.54 14.10 -15.22
N CYS A 37 3.99 15.09 -14.51
CA CYS A 37 2.55 15.34 -14.50
C CYS A 37 2.10 15.76 -15.91
N PHE A 38 1.13 15.05 -16.47
CA PHE A 38 0.64 15.28 -17.83
C PHE A 38 -0.58 16.22 -17.77
N GLU A 39 -0.65 17.20 -18.67
CA GLU A 39 -1.82 18.09 -18.83
C GLU A 39 -2.35 18.74 -17.53
N GLY A 40 -1.44 19.15 -16.64
CA GLY A 40 -1.82 19.85 -15.40
C GLY A 40 -2.30 18.95 -14.26
N GLY A 41 -2.25 17.62 -14.42
CA GLY A 41 -2.64 16.65 -13.40
C GLY A 41 -1.58 15.58 -13.14
N CYS A 42 -1.21 15.40 -11.87
CA CYS A 42 -0.34 14.29 -11.45
C CYS A 42 -1.14 13.03 -11.08
N ALA A 43 -2.48 13.07 -11.22
CA ALA A 43 -3.38 11.99 -10.84
C ALA A 43 -3.08 10.68 -11.58
N TYR A 44 -2.68 10.76 -12.85
CA TYR A 44 -2.31 9.58 -13.63
C TYR A 44 -1.10 8.87 -13.03
N GLY A 45 -0.02 9.61 -12.75
CA GLY A 45 1.17 9.09 -12.07
C GLY A 45 0.85 8.57 -10.66
N ALA A 46 -0.04 9.25 -9.93
CA ALA A 46 -0.47 8.83 -8.61
C ALA A 46 -1.19 7.47 -8.63
N VAL A 47 -2.12 7.27 -9.57
CA VAL A 47 -3.01 6.08 -9.60
C VAL A 47 -2.33 4.87 -10.24
N PHE A 48 -1.62 5.06 -11.35
CA PHE A 48 -1.09 3.95 -12.14
C PHE A 48 0.34 3.55 -11.78
N VAL A 49 1.12 4.46 -11.16
CA VAL A 49 2.52 4.21 -10.81
C VAL A 49 2.72 4.27 -9.31
N GLY A 50 2.32 5.39 -8.68
CA GLY A 50 2.54 5.61 -7.26
C GLY A 50 1.77 4.66 -6.35
N PHE A 51 0.46 4.55 -6.56
CA PHE A 51 -0.41 3.71 -5.74
C PHE A 51 0.03 2.24 -5.74
N PRO A 52 0.27 1.56 -6.89
CA PRO A 52 0.69 0.17 -6.89
C PRO A 52 2.02 -0.06 -6.16
N ILE A 53 3.01 0.82 -6.39
CA ILE A 53 4.34 0.69 -5.78
C ILE A 53 4.24 0.87 -4.26
N VAL A 54 3.59 1.94 -3.81
CA VAL A 54 3.44 2.24 -2.38
C VAL A 54 2.59 1.16 -1.70
N TRP A 55 1.51 0.73 -2.33
CA TRP A 55 0.61 -0.26 -1.77
C TRP A 55 1.26 -1.63 -1.58
N ILE A 56 1.92 -2.15 -2.62
CA ILE A 56 2.63 -3.44 -2.54
C ILE A 56 3.72 -3.37 -1.47
N THR A 57 4.44 -2.25 -1.39
CA THR A 57 5.48 -2.05 -0.37
C THR A 57 4.89 -2.09 1.04
N LEU A 58 3.83 -1.33 1.30
CA LEU A 58 3.17 -1.31 2.61
C LEU A 58 2.55 -2.66 2.97
N LEU A 59 1.96 -3.35 2.00
CA LEU A 59 1.38 -4.67 2.20
C LEU A 59 2.47 -5.69 2.54
N ALA A 60 3.61 -5.67 1.85
CA ALA A 60 4.74 -6.55 2.15
C ALA A 60 5.29 -6.29 3.57
N ILE A 61 5.39 -5.04 4.00
CA ILE A 61 5.80 -4.67 5.36
C ILE A 61 4.77 -5.18 6.39
N ALA A 62 3.47 -4.99 6.14
CA ALA A 62 2.43 -5.44 7.06
C ALA A 62 2.41 -6.97 7.22
N LEU A 63 2.56 -7.71 6.12
CA LEU A 63 2.59 -9.17 6.13
C LEU A 63 3.89 -9.72 6.77
N SER A 64 5.05 -9.15 6.43
CA SER A 64 6.33 -9.55 7.03
C SER A 64 6.39 -9.24 8.52
N GLY A 65 5.89 -8.07 8.95
CA GLY A 65 5.76 -7.73 10.36
C GLY A 65 4.88 -8.73 11.11
N TYR A 66 3.74 -9.11 10.53
CA TYR A 66 2.86 -10.12 11.11
C TYR A 66 3.51 -11.50 11.23
N LEU A 67 4.27 -11.92 10.22
CA LEU A 67 5.02 -13.18 10.23
C LEU A 67 6.13 -13.17 11.29
N LEU A 68 6.86 -12.07 11.44
CA LEU A 68 7.92 -11.91 12.44
C LEU A 68 7.36 -11.85 13.87
N TRP A 69 6.18 -11.26 14.06
CA TRP A 69 5.50 -11.18 15.36
C TRP A 69 4.87 -12.49 15.82
N ARG A 70 4.70 -13.45 14.91
CA ARG A 70 4.32 -14.82 15.20
C ARG A 70 5.61 -15.65 15.21
N PRO A 71 6.38 -15.70 16.31
CA PRO A 71 7.51 -16.61 16.37
C PRO A 71 7.00 -18.01 16.05
N ILE A 72 7.64 -18.64 15.07
CA ILE A 72 7.48 -20.04 14.73
C ILE A 72 7.67 -20.82 16.04
N ARG A 73 6.57 -21.22 16.67
CA ARG A 73 6.53 -22.04 17.88
C ARG A 73 5.57 -23.19 17.64
#